data_AF-A0A3M2AAH6-F1
#
_entry.id   AF-A0A3M2AAH6-F1
#
_cell.length_a   1.000
_cell.length_b   1.000
_cell.length_c   1.000
_cell.angle_alpha   90.00
_cell.angle_beta   90.00
_cell.angle_gamma   90.00
#
_symmetry.space_group_name_H-M   'P 1'
#
loop_
_entity.id
_entity.type
_entity.pdbx_description
1 polymer ?
#
loop_
_entity_poly.entity_id
_entity_poly.type
_entity_poly.pdbx_seq_one_letter_code
_entity_poly.pdbx_strand_id
1 'polypeptide(L)'
;MGDVASPVRADARALRSMHRGKIAALSAVAIVAAAAAAYQLTRPAGRGNSEDPAKVLVVTRDRPTGTAAMLRDAGFVAEEFGRAALLRKAEDELDPLPPSEGDALLQLADLYGYGHVVFVDPEASAFEGIDLDGPVERLDQARFAVISAGDLAFPHRLTVAEEPPPYLSDRFAPLVEAMFAQPALQPVLEDDPPTIATVRLADRLANGIDTLERIVAAKDRVERVVRAYEALVSDVPVGAPRTVADPYLAGRMALLSDGSALVMGRRFQFRTPDAVQLEVAFEDDVEVAYLPAPGEGSRTCGTVARQGRIPASVHPRIVVADDGSSLLVRRLDRPVTLYRFDPAADECPLREVGVLPPARPHMRLDDAVPHGDLVAMPTVHGEHAAVSVVDVASGTVEVLGMLPEYDIGTIAFVDDRFLVAISKPRSSDVEPVDRITVFDREDPFRVFDLDARNFDGTTRLRGLAAVSGGDPSANSPELVVLGDGVPSPVFVVRGLGKALQRAVSSAHKERGIGAGALRRVPLDAGVLTIEPLFVDGFVSDLDVSPGGTRAAFVLEDVRVQRRRTVVVHDLAGGAAGTGKVIELQEGVVPRSVVLGPGGRTIYVDARVRVPGERRGHVVVPLFAPVPGAAARPAD
;
A
#
# COMPACT_ATOMS: atom_id res chain seq x y z
N MET A 1 8.92 -126.60 3.40
CA MET A 1 10.17 -126.24 2.68
C MET A 1 9.78 -126.12 1.22
N GLY A 2 9.80 -124.98 0.55
CA GLY A 2 10.28 -123.63 0.85
C GLY A 2 10.24 -122.90 -0.48
N ASP A 3 9.47 -121.82 -0.53
CA ASP A 3 9.27 -120.91 -1.66
C ASP A 3 10.58 -120.30 -2.19
N VAL A 4 10.66 -120.12 -3.52
CA VAL A 4 11.10 -118.86 -4.15
C VAL A 4 10.38 -118.69 -5.50
N ALA A 5 9.37 -117.81 -5.53
CA ALA A 5 8.77 -117.29 -6.76
C ALA A 5 9.43 -115.96 -7.16
N SER A 6 9.76 -115.84 -8.44
CA SER A 6 10.50 -114.73 -9.07
C SER A 6 9.70 -113.41 -9.14
N PRO A 7 10.37 -112.24 -8.98
CA PRO A 7 9.75 -110.92 -8.84
C PRO A 7 9.62 -110.22 -10.19
N VAL A 8 8.51 -110.39 -10.91
CA VAL A 8 8.24 -109.60 -12.15
C VAL A 8 6.80 -109.07 -12.23
N ARG A 9 5.92 -109.42 -11.28
CA ARG A 9 4.49 -109.00 -11.31
C ARG A 9 4.12 -107.84 -10.39
N ALA A 10 5.06 -107.28 -9.63
CA ALA A 10 4.80 -106.15 -8.73
C ALA A 10 4.89 -104.76 -9.41
N ASP A 11 5.75 -104.59 -10.43
CA ASP A 11 6.03 -103.25 -10.99
C ASP A 11 5.03 -102.76 -12.04
N ALA A 12 4.30 -103.65 -12.72
CA ALA A 12 3.32 -103.23 -13.73
C ALA A 12 2.01 -102.65 -13.13
N ARG A 13 1.71 -102.91 -11.84
CA ARG A 13 0.58 -102.28 -11.13
C ARG A 13 0.94 -100.93 -10.53
N ALA A 14 2.18 -100.74 -10.09
CA ALA A 14 2.65 -99.45 -9.57
C ALA A 14 2.72 -98.36 -10.66
N LEU A 15 3.02 -98.74 -11.91
CA LEU A 15 3.07 -97.79 -13.03
C LEU A 15 1.69 -97.40 -13.60
N ARG A 16 0.62 -98.16 -13.37
CA ARG A 16 -0.74 -97.79 -13.84
C ARG A 16 -1.51 -96.88 -12.88
N SER A 17 -1.18 -96.86 -11.59
CA SER A 17 -1.78 -95.94 -10.62
C SER A 17 -1.10 -94.56 -10.58
N MET A 18 0.18 -94.47 -10.97
CA MET A 18 0.95 -93.21 -10.89
C MET A 18 0.68 -92.22 -12.04
N HIS A 19 0.18 -92.68 -13.21
CA HIS A 19 -0.10 -91.80 -14.35
C HIS A 19 -1.50 -91.15 -14.31
N ARG A 20 -2.49 -91.76 -13.66
CA ARG A 20 -3.85 -91.17 -13.61
C ARG A 20 -3.90 -89.91 -12.74
N GLY A 21 -3.16 -89.87 -11.63
CA GLY A 21 -3.06 -88.69 -10.78
C GLY A 21 -2.30 -87.53 -11.43
N LYS A 22 -1.21 -87.83 -12.14
CA LYS A 22 -0.43 -86.80 -12.87
C LYS A 22 -1.18 -86.24 -14.08
N ILE A 23 -1.89 -87.08 -14.84
CA ILE A 23 -2.73 -86.62 -15.94
C ILE A 23 -3.91 -85.81 -15.40
N ALA A 24 -4.57 -86.26 -14.32
CA ALA A 24 -5.65 -85.49 -13.70
C ALA A 24 -5.16 -84.14 -13.14
N ALA A 25 -3.98 -84.09 -12.53
CA ALA A 25 -3.37 -82.86 -12.05
C ALA A 25 -2.96 -81.92 -13.22
N LEU A 26 -2.38 -82.45 -14.29
CA LEU A 26 -2.06 -81.66 -15.49
C LEU A 26 -3.31 -81.17 -16.21
N SER A 27 -4.37 -81.97 -16.28
CA SER A 27 -5.66 -81.56 -16.80
C SER A 27 -6.32 -80.50 -15.91
N ALA A 28 -6.24 -80.63 -14.58
CA ALA A 28 -6.74 -79.63 -13.64
C ALA A 28 -5.96 -78.32 -13.76
N VAL A 29 -4.63 -78.37 -13.83
CA VAL A 29 -3.78 -77.18 -14.05
C VAL A 29 -4.05 -76.56 -15.41
N ALA A 30 -4.23 -77.35 -16.46
CA ALA A 30 -4.58 -76.84 -17.79
C ALA A 30 -5.98 -76.23 -17.81
N ILE A 31 -6.96 -76.80 -17.10
CA ILE A 31 -8.30 -76.23 -16.95
C ILE A 31 -8.25 -74.94 -16.13
N VAL A 32 -7.47 -74.88 -15.05
CA VAL A 32 -7.28 -73.66 -14.25
C VAL A 32 -6.55 -72.59 -15.06
N ALA A 33 -5.53 -72.95 -15.84
CA ALA A 33 -4.82 -72.03 -16.71
C ALA A 33 -5.70 -71.56 -17.87
N ALA A 34 -6.49 -72.44 -18.48
CA ALA A 34 -7.47 -72.08 -19.50
C ALA A 34 -8.61 -71.25 -18.93
N ALA A 35 -9.05 -71.52 -17.70
CA ALA A 35 -10.05 -70.71 -17.00
C ALA A 35 -9.49 -69.36 -16.57
N ALA A 36 -8.22 -69.27 -16.18
CA ALA A 36 -7.54 -68.00 -15.87
C ALA A 36 -7.27 -67.18 -17.13
N ALA A 37 -6.88 -67.83 -18.24
CA ALA A 37 -6.71 -67.18 -19.53
C ALA A 37 -8.06 -66.76 -20.13
N ALA A 38 -9.10 -67.60 -20.02
CA ALA A 38 -10.46 -67.25 -20.40
C ALA A 38 -10.99 -66.11 -19.53
N TYR A 39 -10.75 -66.16 -18.21
CA TYR A 39 -11.11 -65.07 -17.30
C TYR A 39 -10.35 -63.79 -17.64
N GLN A 40 -9.07 -63.81 -18.01
CA GLN A 40 -8.37 -62.62 -18.49
C GLN A 40 -8.89 -62.12 -19.85
N LEU A 41 -9.29 -63.02 -20.75
CA LEU A 41 -9.83 -62.67 -22.07
C LEU A 41 -11.30 -62.23 -22.03
N THR A 42 -12.06 -62.65 -21.00
CA THR A 42 -13.48 -62.32 -20.83
C THR A 42 -13.75 -61.36 -19.68
N ARG A 43 -12.73 -61.03 -18.86
CA ARG A 43 -12.82 -59.91 -17.93
C ARG A 43 -13.08 -58.68 -18.80
N PRO A 44 -14.08 -57.85 -18.44
CA PRO A 44 -14.20 -56.54 -19.05
C PRO A 44 -12.84 -55.86 -18.85
N ALA A 45 -12.08 -55.66 -19.92
CA ALA A 45 -11.05 -54.65 -19.93
C ALA A 45 -11.81 -53.33 -19.74
N GLY A 46 -11.46 -52.56 -18.72
CA GLY A 46 -11.96 -51.19 -18.62
C GLY A 46 -11.75 -50.48 -19.95
N ARG A 47 -12.71 -49.67 -20.39
CA ARG A 47 -12.59 -48.92 -21.65
C ARG A 47 -11.52 -47.81 -21.55
N GLY A 48 -11.01 -47.53 -20.34
CA GLY A 48 -10.00 -46.53 -20.05
C GLY A 48 -8.58 -46.86 -20.53
N ASN A 49 -7.79 -45.80 -20.73
CA ASN A 49 -6.34 -45.89 -20.89
C ASN A 49 -5.70 -46.05 -19.51
N SER A 50 -4.61 -46.82 -19.38
CA SER A 50 -3.85 -46.90 -18.12
C SER A 50 -3.59 -45.49 -17.58
N GLU A 51 -4.08 -45.23 -16.37
CA GLU A 51 -4.08 -43.91 -15.78
C GLU A 51 -2.66 -43.54 -15.33
N ASP A 52 -2.28 -42.29 -15.58
CA ASP A 52 -1.07 -41.71 -15.00
C ASP A 52 -1.49 -40.88 -13.77
N PRO A 53 -1.05 -41.22 -12.54
CA PRO A 53 -1.31 -40.42 -11.34
C PRO A 53 -0.82 -38.97 -11.48
N ALA A 54 0.16 -38.69 -12.35
CA ALA A 54 0.62 -37.34 -12.62
C ALA A 54 -0.27 -36.56 -13.60
N LYS A 55 -1.22 -37.21 -14.28
CA LYS A 55 -2.08 -36.58 -15.28
C LYS A 55 -3.37 -36.10 -14.63
N VAL A 56 -3.63 -34.80 -14.77
CA VAL A 56 -4.71 -34.10 -14.05
C VAL A 56 -5.64 -33.41 -15.03
N LEU A 57 -6.94 -33.68 -14.92
CA LEU A 57 -7.98 -32.97 -15.65
C LEU A 57 -8.53 -31.84 -14.79
N VAL A 58 -8.41 -30.60 -15.25
CA VAL A 58 -8.96 -29.43 -14.56
C VAL A 58 -10.27 -29.02 -15.23
N VAL A 59 -11.34 -29.02 -14.44
CA VAL A 59 -12.69 -28.62 -14.80
C VAL A 59 -12.96 -27.22 -14.25
N THR A 60 -13.21 -26.26 -15.12
CA THR A 60 -13.61 -24.89 -14.76
C THR A 60 -15.04 -24.60 -15.18
N ARG A 61 -15.66 -23.52 -14.66
CA ARG A 61 -17.01 -23.11 -15.08
C ARG A 61 -17.08 -22.82 -16.59
N ASP A 62 -16.43 -21.75 -17.05
CA ASP A 62 -16.62 -21.24 -18.43
C ASP A 62 -15.33 -20.95 -19.21
N ARG A 63 -14.21 -20.69 -18.52
CA ARG A 63 -12.94 -20.28 -19.15
C ARG A 63 -11.73 -20.85 -18.40
N PRO A 64 -10.57 -20.94 -19.06
CA PRO A 64 -9.33 -21.24 -18.38
C PRO A 64 -9.03 -20.20 -17.29
N THR A 65 -8.79 -20.69 -16.09
CA THR A 65 -8.37 -19.99 -14.88
C THR A 65 -6.84 -19.94 -14.74
N GLY A 66 -6.12 -20.71 -15.55
CA GLY A 66 -4.67 -20.88 -15.44
C GLY A 66 -4.26 -21.98 -14.47
N THR A 67 -5.22 -22.71 -13.92
CA THR A 67 -4.99 -23.79 -12.94
C THR A 67 -4.17 -24.94 -13.55
N ALA A 68 -4.32 -25.26 -14.84
CA ALA A 68 -3.43 -26.25 -15.46
C ALA A 68 -1.99 -25.76 -15.61
N ALA A 69 -1.77 -24.44 -15.80
CA ALA A 69 -0.41 -23.90 -15.81
C ALA A 69 0.23 -24.05 -14.42
N MET A 70 -0.52 -23.73 -13.37
CA MET A 70 -0.08 -23.89 -11.99
C MET A 70 0.32 -25.34 -11.65
N LEU A 71 -0.49 -26.32 -12.04
CA LEU A 71 -0.19 -27.73 -11.82
C LEU A 71 1.03 -28.21 -12.62
N ARG A 72 1.23 -27.68 -13.84
CA ARG A 72 2.42 -27.98 -14.63
C ARG A 72 3.70 -27.43 -14.01
N ASP A 73 3.63 -26.24 -13.41
CA ASP A 73 4.75 -25.65 -12.67
C ASP A 73 5.10 -26.50 -11.43
N ALA A 74 4.10 -27.12 -10.79
CA ALA A 74 4.29 -28.12 -9.74
C ALA A 74 4.71 -29.52 -10.26
N GLY A 75 4.89 -29.68 -11.57
CA GLY A 75 5.39 -30.91 -12.20
C GLY A 75 4.32 -31.87 -12.73
N PHE A 76 3.03 -31.58 -12.60
CA PHE A 76 1.95 -32.43 -13.10
C PHE A 76 1.70 -32.24 -14.60
N VAL A 77 1.12 -33.25 -15.25
CA VAL A 77 0.62 -33.13 -16.63
C VAL A 77 -0.83 -32.72 -16.56
N ALA A 78 -1.09 -31.42 -16.49
CA ALA A 78 -2.45 -30.91 -16.37
C ALA A 78 -3.03 -30.44 -17.70
N GLU A 79 -4.31 -30.68 -17.93
CA GLU A 79 -5.11 -30.07 -19.01
C GLU A 79 -6.33 -29.38 -18.41
N GLU A 80 -6.75 -28.26 -19.00
CA GLU A 80 -7.82 -27.42 -18.44
C GLU A 80 -8.89 -27.16 -19.49
N PHE A 81 -10.13 -27.45 -19.11
CA PHE A 81 -11.29 -27.30 -19.97
C PHE A 81 -12.49 -26.75 -19.20
N GLY A 82 -13.31 -25.96 -19.88
CA GLY A 82 -14.59 -25.53 -19.35
C GLY A 82 -15.57 -26.71 -19.28
N ARG A 83 -16.37 -26.75 -18.22
CA ARG A 83 -17.34 -27.81 -17.90
C ARG A 83 -18.27 -28.11 -19.06
N ALA A 84 -18.86 -27.09 -19.67
CA ALA A 84 -19.79 -27.27 -20.80
C ALA A 84 -19.13 -27.94 -22.02
N ALA A 85 -17.84 -27.74 -22.23
CA ALA A 85 -17.11 -28.39 -23.32
C ALA A 85 -16.82 -29.86 -23.01
N LEU A 86 -16.46 -30.18 -21.75
CA LEU A 86 -16.23 -31.55 -21.31
C LEU A 86 -17.51 -32.38 -21.30
N LEU A 87 -18.64 -31.81 -20.87
CA LEU A 87 -19.93 -32.51 -20.89
C LEU A 87 -20.39 -32.85 -22.30
N ARG A 88 -20.23 -31.92 -23.26
CA ARG A 88 -20.50 -32.20 -24.68
C ARG A 88 -19.60 -33.32 -25.21
N LYS A 89 -18.33 -33.32 -24.80
CA LYS A 89 -17.39 -34.39 -25.15
C LYS A 89 -17.80 -35.74 -24.53
N ALA A 90 -18.32 -35.72 -23.30
CA ALA A 90 -18.85 -36.90 -22.64
C ALA A 90 -20.10 -37.44 -23.36
N GLU A 91 -21.01 -36.57 -23.82
CA GLU A 91 -22.16 -36.94 -24.66
C GLU A 91 -21.75 -37.62 -25.97
N ASP A 92 -20.66 -37.14 -26.59
CA ASP A 92 -20.15 -37.70 -27.85
C ASP A 92 -19.40 -39.03 -27.68
N GLU A 93 -18.75 -39.25 -26.52
CA GLU A 93 -17.78 -40.34 -26.34
C GLU A 93 -18.19 -41.41 -25.33
N LEU A 94 -19.13 -41.14 -24.42
CA LEU A 94 -19.63 -42.10 -23.44
C LEU A 94 -21.01 -42.63 -23.85
N ASP A 95 -21.09 -43.96 -24.07
CA ASP A 95 -22.35 -44.66 -24.33
C ASP A 95 -22.49 -45.92 -23.43
N PRO A 96 -23.45 -45.93 -22.48
CA PRO A 96 -24.44 -44.88 -22.18
C PRO A 96 -23.85 -43.70 -21.39
N LEU A 97 -24.42 -42.50 -21.56
CA LEU A 97 -24.05 -41.32 -20.77
C LEU A 97 -24.43 -41.53 -19.29
N PRO A 98 -23.51 -41.28 -18.34
CA PRO A 98 -23.80 -41.39 -16.92
C PRO A 98 -24.89 -40.44 -16.43
N PRO A 99 -25.63 -40.82 -15.37
CA PRO A 99 -26.79 -40.06 -14.89
C PRO A 99 -26.44 -38.75 -14.18
N SER A 100 -25.20 -38.61 -13.66
CA SER A 100 -24.73 -37.37 -13.04
C SER A 100 -23.55 -36.78 -13.80
N GLU A 101 -23.46 -35.45 -13.80
CA GLU A 101 -22.39 -34.74 -14.50
C GLU A 101 -21.01 -35.07 -13.93
N GLY A 102 -20.88 -35.18 -12.61
CA GLY A 102 -19.61 -35.56 -11.99
C GLY A 102 -19.17 -36.96 -12.40
N ASP A 103 -20.08 -37.93 -12.50
CA ASP A 103 -19.78 -39.28 -12.97
C ASP A 103 -19.39 -39.29 -14.45
N ALA A 104 -20.08 -38.52 -15.29
CA ALA A 104 -19.71 -38.34 -16.70
C ALA A 104 -18.30 -37.78 -16.87
N LEU A 105 -17.91 -36.80 -16.03
CA LEU A 105 -16.57 -36.23 -16.07
C LEU A 105 -15.49 -37.18 -15.53
N LEU A 106 -15.80 -37.99 -14.52
CA LEU A 106 -14.87 -39.01 -13.98
C LEU A 106 -14.68 -40.18 -14.96
N GLN A 107 -15.73 -40.63 -15.65
CA GLN A 107 -15.63 -41.64 -16.71
C GLN A 107 -14.92 -41.11 -17.95
N LEU A 108 -15.10 -39.83 -18.28
CA LEU A 108 -14.30 -39.18 -19.32
C LEU A 108 -12.81 -39.10 -18.89
N ALA A 109 -12.53 -38.85 -17.61
CA ALA A 109 -11.18 -38.84 -17.08
C ALA A 109 -10.50 -40.23 -17.20
N ASP A 110 -11.22 -41.30 -16.82
CA ASP A 110 -10.83 -42.71 -17.00
C ASP A 110 -10.54 -43.03 -18.48
N LEU A 111 -11.44 -42.66 -19.39
CA LEU A 111 -11.26 -42.87 -20.84
C LEU A 111 -9.94 -42.29 -21.37
N TYR A 112 -9.53 -41.14 -20.84
CA TYR A 112 -8.32 -40.44 -21.26
C TYR A 112 -7.10 -40.68 -20.36
N GLY A 113 -7.18 -41.60 -19.40
CA GLY A 113 -6.08 -41.98 -18.52
C GLY A 113 -5.64 -40.89 -17.54
N TYR A 114 -6.57 -40.06 -17.09
CA TYR A 114 -6.33 -39.08 -16.03
C TYR A 114 -6.46 -39.75 -14.66
N GLY A 115 -5.42 -39.65 -13.81
CA GLY A 115 -5.50 -40.17 -12.44
C GLY A 115 -6.34 -39.29 -11.50
N HIS A 116 -6.50 -38.00 -11.81
CA HIS A 116 -7.18 -37.05 -10.93
C HIS A 116 -8.00 -36.02 -11.72
N VAL A 117 -9.14 -35.63 -11.15
CA VAL A 117 -9.98 -34.54 -11.66
C VAL A 117 -10.06 -33.42 -10.61
N VAL A 118 -9.69 -32.22 -11.02
CA VAL A 118 -9.74 -30.99 -10.20
C VAL A 118 -10.93 -30.15 -10.65
N PHE A 119 -11.85 -29.90 -9.74
CA PHE A 119 -12.96 -28.97 -9.93
C PHE A 119 -12.63 -27.62 -9.31
N VAL A 120 -12.60 -26.57 -10.13
CA VAL A 120 -12.52 -25.18 -9.67
C VAL A 120 -13.94 -24.69 -9.40
N ASP A 121 -14.18 -24.17 -8.20
CA ASP A 121 -15.53 -23.82 -7.69
C ASP A 121 -16.48 -25.02 -7.63
N PRO A 122 -16.15 -26.04 -6.81
CA PRO A 122 -16.81 -27.33 -6.82
C PRO A 122 -18.27 -27.29 -6.34
N GLU A 123 -18.70 -26.24 -5.63
CA GLU A 123 -20.12 -25.97 -5.32
C GLU A 123 -21.01 -26.04 -6.58
N ALA A 124 -20.46 -25.66 -7.73
CA ALA A 124 -21.20 -25.68 -8.99
C ALA A 124 -21.45 -27.11 -9.54
N SER A 125 -20.69 -28.11 -9.09
CA SER A 125 -20.64 -29.45 -9.66
C SER A 125 -21.63 -30.40 -8.97
N ALA A 126 -22.38 -31.17 -9.76
CA ALA A 126 -23.28 -32.19 -9.23
C ALA A 126 -22.50 -33.48 -8.95
N PHE A 127 -22.25 -33.78 -7.67
CA PHE A 127 -21.61 -35.02 -7.20
C PHE A 127 -22.61 -36.10 -6.77
N GLU A 128 -23.90 -35.90 -7.03
CA GLU A 128 -24.95 -36.84 -6.67
C GLU A 128 -24.73 -38.21 -7.33
N GLY A 129 -24.87 -39.28 -6.53
CA GLY A 129 -24.77 -40.65 -7.00
C GLY A 129 -23.35 -41.20 -7.16
N ILE A 130 -22.31 -40.42 -6.84
CA ILE A 130 -20.90 -40.86 -6.87
C ILE A 130 -20.51 -41.40 -5.49
N ASP A 131 -19.89 -42.59 -5.45
CA ASP A 131 -19.37 -43.17 -4.21
C ASP A 131 -18.05 -42.48 -3.83
N LEU A 132 -18.16 -41.39 -3.07
CA LEU A 132 -17.04 -40.55 -2.63
C LEU A 132 -16.67 -40.85 -1.19
N ASP A 133 -15.39 -41.16 -0.97
CA ASP A 133 -14.77 -41.20 0.36
C ASP A 133 -14.00 -39.88 0.57
N GLY A 134 -14.61 -38.97 1.34
CA GLY A 134 -14.06 -37.63 1.59
C GLY A 134 -15.09 -36.61 2.10
N PRO A 135 -14.68 -35.35 2.30
CA PRO A 135 -15.46 -34.33 3.00
C PRO A 135 -16.45 -33.60 2.08
N VAL A 136 -17.51 -34.27 1.65
CA VAL A 136 -18.54 -33.73 0.75
C VAL A 136 -19.28 -32.51 1.34
N GLU A 137 -19.34 -32.40 2.68
CA GLU A 137 -20.04 -31.32 3.38
C GLU A 137 -19.34 -29.93 3.29
N ARG A 138 -18.09 -29.85 2.79
CA ARG A 138 -17.27 -28.62 2.77
C ARG A 138 -17.14 -27.96 1.40
N LEU A 139 -17.95 -28.36 0.43
CA LEU A 139 -17.82 -27.91 -0.97
C LEU A 139 -18.20 -26.43 -1.17
N ASP A 140 -19.01 -25.86 -0.29
CA ASP A 140 -19.40 -24.44 -0.26
C ASP A 140 -18.26 -23.50 0.14
N GLN A 141 -17.29 -24.01 0.91
CA GLN A 141 -16.12 -23.27 1.40
C GLN A 141 -14.85 -23.57 0.61
N ALA A 142 -14.88 -24.61 -0.22
CA ALA A 142 -13.73 -25.06 -1.00
C ALA A 142 -13.60 -24.26 -2.30
N ARG A 143 -12.38 -23.81 -2.60
CA ARG A 143 -12.04 -23.27 -3.91
C ARG A 143 -11.76 -24.38 -4.91
N PHE A 144 -11.17 -25.47 -4.44
CA PHE A 144 -10.79 -26.62 -5.23
C PHE A 144 -11.32 -27.91 -4.61
N ALA A 145 -11.83 -28.81 -5.45
CA ALA A 145 -12.04 -30.21 -5.08
C ALA A 145 -11.24 -31.11 -6.02
N VAL A 146 -10.51 -32.06 -5.46
CA VAL A 146 -9.71 -33.04 -6.20
C VAL A 146 -10.30 -34.42 -5.94
N ILE A 147 -10.60 -35.14 -7.02
CA ILE A 147 -11.18 -36.48 -6.98
C ILE A 147 -10.26 -37.44 -7.72
N SER A 148 -9.93 -38.59 -7.12
CA SER A 148 -9.22 -39.67 -7.82
C SER A 148 -10.09 -40.30 -8.91
N ALA A 149 -9.51 -40.68 -10.04
CA ALA A 149 -10.22 -41.24 -11.20
C ALA A 149 -9.62 -42.58 -11.66
N GLY A 150 -10.42 -43.36 -12.39
CA GLY A 150 -10.05 -44.66 -12.97
C GLY A 150 -9.54 -45.70 -11.96
N ASP A 151 -8.38 -46.31 -12.22
CA ASP A 151 -7.80 -47.32 -11.32
C ASP A 151 -7.45 -46.77 -9.92
N LEU A 152 -7.42 -45.46 -9.73
CA LEU A 152 -7.22 -44.79 -8.42
C LEU A 152 -8.54 -44.53 -7.66
N ALA A 153 -9.68 -44.95 -8.22
CA ALA A 153 -11.02 -44.50 -7.83
C ALA A 153 -11.88 -45.49 -7.04
N PHE A 154 -11.37 -46.61 -6.55
CA PHE A 154 -12.22 -47.56 -5.82
C PHE A 154 -11.92 -47.61 -4.32
N PRO A 155 -12.65 -46.85 -3.47
CA PRO A 155 -13.65 -45.80 -3.79
C PRO A 155 -13.01 -44.45 -4.20
N HIS A 156 -13.79 -43.55 -4.82
CA HIS A 156 -13.28 -42.27 -5.31
C HIS A 156 -12.88 -41.42 -4.10
N ARG A 157 -11.66 -40.93 -4.08
CA ARG A 157 -11.14 -40.16 -2.95
C ARG A 157 -11.29 -38.68 -3.22
N LEU A 158 -12.09 -38.00 -2.40
CA LEU A 158 -12.30 -36.56 -2.49
C LEU A 158 -11.44 -35.85 -1.44
N THR A 159 -10.66 -34.88 -1.90
CA THR A 159 -9.96 -33.91 -1.04
C THR A 159 -10.33 -32.51 -1.48
N VAL A 160 -10.62 -31.63 -0.52
CA VAL A 160 -10.98 -30.24 -0.79
C VAL A 160 -9.92 -29.31 -0.25
N ALA A 161 -9.76 -28.17 -0.92
CA ALA A 161 -8.83 -27.13 -0.52
C ALA A 161 -9.46 -25.73 -0.65
N GLU A 162 -9.15 -24.90 0.34
CA GLU A 162 -9.60 -23.51 0.43
C GLU A 162 -8.73 -22.60 -0.47
N GLU A 163 -9.17 -21.35 -0.69
CA GLU A 163 -8.35 -20.38 -1.40
C GLU A 163 -7.17 -19.93 -0.52
N PRO A 164 -5.94 -19.75 -1.06
CA PRO A 164 -4.84 -19.33 -0.22
C PRO A 164 -5.11 -17.91 0.32
N PRO A 165 -4.60 -17.57 1.51
CA PRO A 165 -4.73 -16.25 2.07
C PRO A 165 -4.25 -15.14 1.11
N PRO A 166 -4.85 -13.94 1.13
CA PRO A 166 -4.58 -12.89 0.13
C PRO A 166 -3.14 -12.33 0.14
N TYR A 167 -2.36 -12.61 1.19
CA TYR A 167 -0.94 -12.24 1.31
C TYR A 167 0.02 -13.23 0.61
N LEU A 168 -0.47 -14.38 0.17
CA LEU A 168 0.28 -15.35 -0.62
C LEU A 168 -0.10 -15.18 -2.10
N SER A 169 0.89 -14.96 -2.96
CA SER A 169 0.67 -14.98 -4.42
C SER A 169 0.48 -16.39 -4.97
N ASP A 170 0.89 -17.42 -4.22
CA ASP A 170 0.88 -18.82 -4.65
C ASP A 170 -0.52 -19.42 -4.60
N ARG A 171 -1.26 -19.15 -5.67
CA ARG A 171 -2.64 -19.62 -5.91
C ARG A 171 -2.77 -21.14 -5.99
N PHE A 172 -1.66 -21.89 -6.01
CA PHE A 172 -1.66 -23.33 -6.21
C PHE A 172 -1.28 -24.16 -4.97
N ALA A 173 -0.88 -23.53 -3.86
CA ALA A 173 -0.58 -24.25 -2.62
C ALA A 173 -1.73 -25.15 -2.18
N PRO A 174 -2.97 -24.64 -2.05
CA PRO A 174 -4.05 -25.46 -1.53
C PRO A 174 -4.41 -26.60 -2.49
N LEU A 175 -4.26 -26.35 -3.79
CA LEU A 175 -4.48 -27.37 -4.81
C LEU A 175 -3.45 -28.51 -4.70
N VAL A 176 -2.17 -28.18 -4.53
CA VAL A 176 -1.10 -29.17 -4.34
C VAL A 176 -1.28 -29.93 -3.03
N GLU A 177 -1.68 -29.26 -1.94
CA GLU A 177 -2.02 -29.88 -0.66
C GLU A 177 -3.16 -30.90 -0.82
N ALA A 178 -4.24 -30.54 -1.51
CA ALA A 178 -5.34 -31.45 -1.80
C ALA A 178 -4.86 -32.67 -2.60
N MET A 179 -4.03 -32.47 -3.64
CA MET A 179 -3.46 -33.59 -4.40
C MET A 179 -2.66 -34.54 -3.49
N PHE A 180 -1.81 -34.04 -2.60
CA PHE A 180 -1.01 -34.88 -1.69
C PHE A 180 -1.81 -35.61 -0.60
N ALA A 181 -2.95 -35.05 -0.20
CA ALA A 181 -3.83 -35.70 0.75
C ALA A 181 -4.50 -36.97 0.18
N GLN A 182 -4.35 -37.23 -1.13
CA GLN A 182 -4.86 -38.42 -1.78
C GLN A 182 -4.05 -39.66 -1.36
N PRO A 183 -4.69 -40.72 -0.81
CA PRO A 183 -3.99 -41.94 -0.44
C PRO A 183 -3.35 -42.66 -1.64
N ALA A 184 -3.75 -42.35 -2.88
CA ALA A 184 -3.08 -42.84 -4.08
C ALA A 184 -1.64 -42.31 -4.26
N LEU A 185 -1.32 -41.14 -3.69
CA LEU A 185 0.01 -40.53 -3.76
C LEU A 185 0.86 -40.81 -2.51
N GLN A 186 0.26 -41.22 -1.39
CA GLN A 186 0.97 -41.53 -0.14
C GLN A 186 2.01 -42.67 -0.28
N PRO A 187 1.71 -43.84 -0.89
CA PRO A 187 2.68 -44.92 -1.05
C PRO A 187 3.89 -44.56 -1.93
N VAL A 188 3.75 -43.58 -2.82
CA VAL A 188 4.85 -43.08 -3.66
C VAL A 188 5.92 -42.37 -2.81
N LEU A 189 5.54 -41.92 -1.60
CA LEU A 189 6.40 -41.25 -0.64
C LEU A 189 7.06 -42.19 0.38
N GLU A 190 6.64 -43.47 0.49
CA GLU A 190 6.93 -44.35 1.65
C GLU A 190 7.66 -45.71 1.35
N ASP A 191 8.29 -45.92 0.18
CA ASP A 191 9.05 -47.14 -0.32
C ASP A 191 8.18 -48.27 -0.99
N ASP A 192 8.56 -49.11 -2.01
CA ASP A 192 9.77 -49.88 -2.45
C ASP A 192 9.64 -50.27 -3.99
N PRO A 193 10.61 -50.98 -4.65
CA PRO A 193 11.57 -50.41 -5.62
C PRO A 193 10.93 -49.67 -6.82
N PRO A 194 11.54 -48.55 -7.26
CA PRO A 194 10.87 -47.65 -8.17
C PRO A 194 10.93 -48.14 -9.63
N THR A 195 9.76 -48.18 -10.26
CA THR A 195 9.63 -48.12 -11.72
C THR A 195 10.02 -46.72 -12.23
N ILE A 196 10.40 -46.56 -13.50
CA ILE A 196 10.73 -45.23 -14.06
C ILE A 196 9.55 -44.24 -13.92
N ALA A 197 8.32 -44.74 -13.95
CA ALA A 197 7.11 -43.94 -13.74
C ALA A 197 7.00 -43.43 -12.29
N THR A 198 7.33 -44.26 -11.30
CA THR A 198 7.28 -43.87 -9.88
C THR A 198 8.43 -42.93 -9.50
N VAL A 199 9.63 -43.05 -10.09
CA VAL A 199 10.71 -42.05 -9.91
C VAL A 199 10.28 -40.68 -10.43
N ARG A 200 9.71 -40.63 -11.65
CA ARG A 200 9.28 -39.36 -12.25
C ARG A 200 8.14 -38.70 -11.47
N LEU A 201 7.22 -39.51 -10.95
CA LEU A 201 6.17 -39.03 -10.06
C LEU A 201 6.77 -38.52 -8.75
N ALA A 202 7.69 -39.25 -8.12
CA ALA A 202 8.37 -38.83 -6.89
C ALA A 202 9.13 -37.51 -7.04
N ASP A 203 9.87 -37.29 -8.15
CA ASP A 203 10.54 -36.01 -8.43
C ASP A 203 9.55 -34.84 -8.55
N ARG A 204 8.39 -35.07 -9.18
CA ARG A 204 7.32 -34.06 -9.30
C ARG A 204 6.68 -33.77 -7.94
N LEU A 205 6.42 -34.82 -7.17
CA LEU A 205 5.90 -34.75 -5.81
C LEU A 205 6.87 -34.03 -4.86
N ALA A 206 8.18 -34.23 -4.99
CA ALA A 206 9.18 -33.52 -4.20
C ALA A 206 9.14 -32.00 -4.40
N ASN A 207 8.92 -31.54 -5.65
CA ASN A 207 8.77 -30.11 -5.94
C ASN A 207 7.49 -29.52 -5.31
N GLY A 208 6.39 -30.28 -5.32
CA GLY A 208 5.16 -29.87 -4.65
C GLY A 208 5.32 -29.76 -3.14
N ILE A 209 6.01 -30.72 -2.50
CA ILE A 209 6.30 -30.72 -1.06
C ILE A 209 7.20 -29.55 -0.67
N ASP A 210 8.31 -29.33 -1.38
CA ASP A 210 9.22 -28.19 -1.15
C ASP A 210 8.45 -26.85 -1.30
N THR A 211 7.52 -26.77 -2.24
CA THR A 211 6.65 -25.59 -2.38
C THR A 211 5.73 -25.41 -1.17
N LEU A 212 5.07 -26.46 -0.70
CA LEU A 212 4.21 -26.38 0.50
C LEU A 212 4.99 -25.98 1.75
N GLU A 213 6.17 -26.57 1.97
CA GLU A 213 7.03 -26.24 3.12
C GLU A 213 7.44 -24.76 3.09
N ARG A 214 7.82 -24.24 1.91
CA ARG A 214 8.12 -22.82 1.73
C ARG A 214 6.93 -21.93 2.06
N ILE A 215 5.72 -22.33 1.66
CA ILE A 215 4.50 -21.56 1.90
C ILE A 215 4.13 -21.51 3.38
N VAL A 216 4.24 -22.63 4.10
CA VAL A 216 4.05 -22.65 5.56
C VAL A 216 5.07 -21.74 6.25
N ALA A 217 6.34 -21.84 5.89
CA ALA A 217 7.38 -20.98 6.43
C ALA A 217 7.15 -19.50 6.09
N ALA A 218 6.65 -19.20 4.89
CA ALA A 218 6.31 -17.86 4.44
C ALA A 218 5.13 -17.29 5.22
N LYS A 219 4.08 -18.08 5.48
CA LYS A 219 2.94 -17.69 6.32
C LYS A 219 3.39 -17.30 7.73
N ASP A 220 4.15 -18.16 8.41
CA ASP A 220 4.68 -17.87 9.74
C ASP A 220 5.56 -16.61 9.75
N ARG A 221 6.32 -16.39 8.67
CA ARG A 221 7.12 -15.18 8.51
C ARG A 221 6.26 -13.94 8.34
N VAL A 222 5.26 -13.97 7.47
CA VAL A 222 4.33 -12.84 7.24
C VAL A 222 3.63 -12.49 8.55
N GLU A 223 3.09 -13.47 9.26
CA GLU A 223 2.40 -13.25 10.55
C GLU A 223 3.32 -12.62 11.60
N ARG A 224 4.58 -13.05 11.71
CA ARG A 224 5.57 -12.42 12.59
C ARG A 224 5.84 -10.97 12.20
N VAL A 225 5.97 -10.66 10.92
CA VAL A 225 6.22 -9.29 10.43
C VAL A 225 5.02 -8.40 10.67
N VAL A 226 3.81 -8.89 10.39
CA VAL A 226 2.54 -8.20 10.66
C VAL A 226 2.44 -7.82 12.14
N ARG A 227 2.62 -8.79 13.05
CA ARG A 227 2.55 -8.52 14.50
C ARG A 227 3.60 -7.52 14.96
N ALA A 228 4.83 -7.62 14.43
CA ALA A 228 5.90 -6.68 14.76
C ALA A 228 5.61 -5.26 14.23
N TYR A 229 5.02 -5.15 13.04
CA TYR A 229 4.59 -3.88 12.47
C TYR A 229 3.45 -3.26 13.30
N GLU A 230 2.42 -4.03 13.62
CA GLU A 230 1.30 -3.57 14.45
C GLU A 230 1.76 -3.11 15.82
N ALA A 231 2.69 -3.84 16.45
CA ALA A 231 3.28 -3.42 17.72
C ALA A 231 4.02 -2.07 17.62
N LEU A 232 4.77 -1.87 16.53
CA LEU A 232 5.52 -0.63 16.29
C LEU A 232 4.63 0.61 16.09
N VAL A 233 3.42 0.41 15.54
CA VAL A 233 2.49 1.53 15.24
C VAL A 233 1.34 1.67 16.24
N SER A 234 1.03 0.62 17.01
CA SER A 234 -0.16 0.57 17.90
C SER A 234 0.19 0.45 19.39
N ASP A 235 1.35 -0.10 19.75
CA ASP A 235 1.70 -0.41 21.13
C ASP A 235 2.46 0.77 21.74
N VAL A 236 1.73 1.79 22.19
CA VAL A 236 2.31 3.08 22.57
C VAL A 236 1.83 3.55 23.95
N PRO A 237 2.75 3.92 24.86
CA PRO A 237 2.41 4.50 26.17
C PRO A 237 1.49 5.72 26.08
N VAL A 238 0.85 6.08 27.20
CA VAL A 238 0.05 7.32 27.30
C VAL A 238 0.91 8.52 26.89
N GLY A 239 0.46 9.28 25.88
CA GLY A 239 1.17 10.46 25.37
C GLY A 239 2.08 10.21 24.17
N ALA A 240 2.22 8.97 23.71
CA ALA A 240 3.06 8.63 22.56
C ALA A 240 2.27 8.60 21.23
N PRO A 241 2.96 8.70 20.07
CA PRO A 241 2.30 8.87 18.77
C PRO A 241 1.45 7.66 18.36
N ARG A 242 0.19 7.84 17.97
CA ARG A 242 -0.75 6.78 17.53
C ARG A 242 -1.09 6.91 16.05
N THR A 243 -1.40 5.81 15.37
CA THR A 243 -1.94 5.87 14.01
C THR A 243 -3.27 6.63 14.01
N VAL A 244 -3.40 7.57 13.10
CA VAL A 244 -4.62 8.41 13.02
C VAL A 244 -5.69 7.78 12.12
N ALA A 245 -5.32 6.72 11.40
CA ALA A 245 -6.19 5.94 10.55
C ALA A 245 -5.86 4.45 10.72
N ASP A 246 -6.36 3.63 9.79
CA ASP A 246 -5.98 2.23 9.64
C ASP A 246 -4.44 2.07 9.63
N PRO A 247 -3.87 1.14 10.41
CA PRO A 247 -2.41 0.96 10.49
C PRO A 247 -1.79 0.57 9.13
N TYR A 248 -2.58 0.07 8.19
CA TYR A 248 -2.17 -0.27 6.83
C TYR A 248 -2.40 0.85 5.82
N LEU A 249 -2.78 2.06 6.26
CA LEU A 249 -2.89 3.23 5.40
C LEU A 249 -1.56 4.00 5.38
N ALA A 250 -0.85 3.93 4.26
CA ALA A 250 0.38 4.70 4.05
C ALA A 250 0.07 5.98 3.27
N GLY A 251 0.32 7.14 3.84
CA GLY A 251 -0.12 8.39 3.24
C GLY A 251 0.49 9.63 3.84
N ARG A 252 -0.10 10.77 3.47
CA ARG A 252 0.19 12.08 4.05
C ARG A 252 -1.07 12.64 4.70
N MET A 253 -0.87 13.40 5.75
CA MET A 253 -1.92 14.14 6.40
C MET A 253 -1.88 15.62 6.06
N ALA A 254 -3.06 16.24 6.08
CA ALA A 254 -3.27 17.67 6.01
C ALA A 254 -4.21 18.10 7.13
N LEU A 255 -3.93 19.23 7.80
CA LEU A 255 -4.80 19.77 8.83
C LEU A 255 -5.75 20.82 8.30
N LEU A 256 -6.97 20.81 8.81
CA LEU A 256 -8.00 21.79 8.51
C LEU A 256 -8.09 22.80 9.66
N SER A 257 -8.77 23.92 9.41
CA SER A 257 -8.78 25.08 10.30
C SER A 257 -9.41 24.82 11.68
N ASP A 258 -10.27 23.81 11.81
CA ASP A 258 -10.86 23.37 13.07
C ASP A 258 -9.99 22.36 13.85
N GLY A 259 -8.88 21.90 13.26
CA GLY A 259 -7.98 20.90 13.82
C GLY A 259 -8.33 19.46 13.49
N SER A 260 -9.38 19.25 12.68
CA SER A 260 -9.59 17.99 11.98
C SER A 260 -8.51 17.79 10.92
N ALA A 261 -8.44 16.57 10.36
CA ALA A 261 -7.42 16.22 9.38
C ALA A 261 -8.01 15.51 8.16
N LEU A 262 -7.34 15.68 7.03
CA LEU A 262 -7.55 14.91 5.81
C LEU A 262 -6.33 14.02 5.58
N VAL A 263 -6.53 12.73 5.36
CA VAL A 263 -5.48 11.78 5.01
C VAL A 263 -5.66 11.36 3.58
N MET A 264 -4.61 11.55 2.78
CA MET A 264 -4.51 10.99 1.43
C MET A 264 -3.44 9.90 1.45
N GLY A 265 -3.87 8.66 1.33
CA GLY A 265 -3.00 7.50 1.48
C GLY A 265 -3.41 6.32 0.63
N ARG A 266 -2.51 5.37 0.45
CA ARG A 266 -2.77 4.09 -0.18
C ARG A 266 -2.73 3.02 0.88
N ARG A 267 -3.74 2.18 0.92
CA ARG A 267 -3.68 0.96 1.72
C ARG A 267 -2.58 0.08 1.16
N PHE A 268 -1.89 -0.63 2.04
CA PHE A 268 -0.87 -1.59 1.64
C PHE A 268 -1.08 -2.91 2.38
N GLN A 269 -0.47 -3.94 1.83
CA GLN A 269 -0.45 -5.26 2.42
C GLN A 269 0.91 -5.90 2.22
N PHE A 270 1.28 -6.78 3.14
CA PHE A 270 2.46 -7.61 2.99
C PHE A 270 2.13 -8.76 2.05
N ARG A 271 2.96 -8.96 1.03
CA ARG A 271 2.83 -10.07 0.07
C ARG A 271 4.14 -10.81 -0.05
N THR A 272 4.06 -12.11 -0.35
CA THR A 272 5.23 -12.91 -0.69
C THR A 272 5.05 -13.55 -2.06
N PRO A 273 5.71 -13.02 -3.12
CA PRO A 273 5.50 -13.48 -4.49
C PRO A 273 6.06 -14.90 -4.76
N ASP A 274 7.10 -15.30 -4.03
CA ASP A 274 7.89 -16.52 -4.25
C ASP A 274 8.12 -17.33 -2.95
N ALA A 275 7.37 -17.03 -1.89
CA ALA A 275 7.55 -17.56 -0.53
C ALA A 275 8.93 -17.29 0.13
N VAL A 276 9.84 -16.57 -0.55
CA VAL A 276 11.20 -16.27 -0.08
C VAL A 276 11.37 -14.78 0.22
N GLN A 277 10.75 -13.92 -0.57
CA GLN A 277 10.78 -12.47 -0.43
C GLN A 277 9.47 -12.00 0.16
N LEU A 278 9.57 -11.05 1.08
CA LEU A 278 8.42 -10.27 1.53
C LEU A 278 8.48 -8.94 0.79
N GLU A 279 7.33 -8.47 0.33
CA GLU A 279 7.17 -7.18 -0.32
C GLU A 279 5.98 -6.44 0.27
N VAL A 280 6.04 -5.10 0.23
CA VAL A 280 4.89 -4.24 0.51
C VAL A 280 4.20 -3.90 -0.79
N ALA A 281 2.99 -4.43 -0.98
CA ALA A 281 2.15 -4.14 -2.12
C ALA A 281 1.10 -3.09 -1.77
N PHE A 282 1.06 -1.98 -2.51
CA PHE A 282 0.08 -0.93 -2.33
C PHE A 282 -1.14 -1.15 -3.24
N GLU A 283 -2.32 -0.80 -2.76
CA GLU A 283 -3.55 -0.80 -3.56
C GLU A 283 -3.48 0.23 -4.69
N ASP A 284 -4.19 -0.03 -5.79
CA ASP A 284 -4.19 0.82 -6.99
C ASP A 284 -4.91 2.15 -6.80
N ASP A 285 -5.70 2.28 -5.74
CA ASP A 285 -6.41 3.50 -5.37
C ASP A 285 -5.75 4.21 -4.19
N VAL A 286 -5.79 5.54 -4.26
CA VAL A 286 -5.51 6.44 -3.15
C VAL A 286 -6.83 6.74 -2.46
N GLU A 287 -6.91 6.41 -1.18
CA GLU A 287 -7.99 6.74 -0.28
C GLU A 287 -7.83 8.19 0.21
N VAL A 288 -8.94 8.92 0.24
CA VAL A 288 -9.06 10.25 0.84
C VAL A 288 -10.03 10.15 2.01
N ALA A 289 -9.47 10.13 3.21
CA ALA A 289 -10.19 9.98 4.46
C ALA A 289 -10.20 11.29 5.25
N TYR A 290 -11.34 11.63 5.82
CA TYR A 290 -11.54 12.72 6.76
C TYR A 290 -11.51 12.20 8.20
N LEU A 291 -10.84 12.93 9.07
CA LEU A 291 -10.61 12.62 10.48
C LEU A 291 -11.11 13.80 11.32
N PRO A 292 -12.35 13.76 11.83
CA PRO A 292 -12.96 14.88 12.54
C PRO A 292 -12.22 15.28 13.82
N ALA A 293 -11.73 14.30 14.57
CA ALA A 293 -10.91 14.53 15.75
C ALA A 293 -9.96 13.35 16.00
N PRO A 294 -8.87 13.56 16.77
CA PRO A 294 -8.01 12.46 17.19
C PRO A 294 -8.79 11.38 17.95
N GLY A 295 -8.75 10.14 17.43
CA GLY A 295 -9.43 8.99 18.04
C GLY A 295 -10.90 8.81 17.62
N GLU A 296 -11.46 9.72 16.83
CA GLU A 296 -12.71 9.46 16.12
C GLU A 296 -12.46 8.65 14.85
N GLY A 297 -13.43 7.82 14.46
CA GLY A 297 -13.32 6.98 13.26
C GLY A 297 -13.21 7.82 11.98
N SER A 298 -12.42 7.34 11.02
CA SER A 298 -12.27 7.97 9.71
C SER A 298 -13.54 7.87 8.86
N ARG A 299 -13.85 8.94 8.12
CA ARG A 299 -14.95 8.99 7.14
C ARG A 299 -14.38 9.13 5.74
N THR A 300 -15.05 8.60 4.73
CA THR A 300 -14.62 8.82 3.34
C THR A 300 -14.96 10.25 2.91
N CYS A 301 -14.01 10.94 2.25
CA CYS A 301 -14.28 12.28 1.73
C CYS A 301 -14.78 12.23 0.28
N GLY A 302 -16.10 12.09 0.12
CA GLY A 302 -16.78 12.01 -1.18
C GLY A 302 -16.62 13.25 -2.07
N THR A 303 -16.47 14.43 -1.46
CA THR A 303 -16.35 15.71 -2.18
C THR A 303 -15.04 15.84 -2.96
N VAL A 304 -13.93 15.38 -2.38
CA VAL A 304 -12.61 15.42 -3.02
C VAL A 304 -12.41 14.24 -3.97
N ALA A 305 -12.95 13.08 -3.60
CA ALA A 305 -12.77 11.83 -4.32
C ALA A 305 -14.10 11.09 -4.38
N ARG A 306 -14.53 10.69 -5.58
CA ARG A 306 -15.75 9.88 -5.74
C ARG A 306 -15.60 8.61 -4.92
N GLN A 307 -16.54 8.35 -4.00
CA GLN A 307 -16.46 7.25 -3.02
C GLN A 307 -15.19 7.27 -2.15
N GLY A 308 -14.55 8.42 -1.97
CA GLY A 308 -13.31 8.55 -1.21
C GLY A 308 -12.07 7.98 -1.91
N ARG A 309 -12.13 7.66 -3.22
CA ARG A 309 -11.01 7.01 -3.94
C ARG A 309 -10.58 7.75 -5.21
N ILE A 310 -9.26 7.80 -5.43
CA ILE A 310 -8.62 8.36 -6.63
C ILE A 310 -7.61 7.34 -7.16
N PRO A 311 -7.66 6.95 -8.44
CA PRO A 311 -6.66 6.05 -9.00
C PRO A 311 -5.23 6.55 -8.78
N ALA A 312 -4.33 5.72 -8.27
CA ALA A 312 -2.93 6.11 -8.03
C ALA A 312 -2.19 6.47 -9.33
N SER A 313 -2.63 5.93 -10.47
CA SER A 313 -2.11 6.22 -11.81
C SER A 313 -2.24 7.70 -12.23
N VAL A 314 -3.17 8.46 -11.62
CA VAL A 314 -3.31 9.90 -11.90
C VAL A 314 -2.45 10.78 -10.98
N HIS A 315 -1.59 10.17 -10.17
CA HIS A 315 -0.62 10.84 -9.29
C HIS A 315 -1.21 12.01 -8.47
N PRO A 316 -2.25 11.76 -7.64
CA PRO A 316 -2.88 12.82 -6.88
C PRO A 316 -1.91 13.46 -5.87
N ARG A 317 -2.04 14.79 -5.69
CA ARG A 317 -1.31 15.56 -4.67
C ARG A 317 -2.25 16.55 -3.99
N ILE A 318 -2.01 16.80 -2.71
CA ILE A 318 -2.68 17.83 -1.93
C ILE A 318 -1.66 18.88 -1.50
N VAL A 319 -2.05 20.15 -1.57
CA VAL A 319 -1.39 21.28 -0.91
C VAL A 319 -2.42 21.99 -0.06
N VAL A 320 -2.11 22.30 1.19
CA VAL A 320 -3.06 22.88 2.16
C VAL A 320 -2.57 24.24 2.59
N ALA A 321 -3.50 25.14 2.86
CA ALA A 321 -3.21 26.47 3.37
C ALA A 321 -2.60 26.36 4.78
N ASP A 322 -1.68 27.24 5.15
CA ASP A 322 -1.04 27.25 6.48
C ASP A 322 -2.07 27.39 7.62
N ASP A 323 -3.24 27.96 7.34
CA ASP A 323 -4.36 28.10 8.28
C ASP A 323 -5.41 26.97 8.19
N GLY A 324 -5.21 26.00 7.31
CA GLY A 324 -6.15 24.91 7.04
C GLY A 324 -7.49 25.35 6.45
N SER A 325 -7.62 26.61 5.99
CA SER A 325 -8.89 27.16 5.47
C SER A 325 -9.26 26.63 4.10
N SER A 326 -8.28 26.16 3.32
CA SER A 326 -8.48 25.63 1.99
C SER A 326 -7.36 24.67 1.58
N LEU A 327 -7.62 23.89 0.54
CA LEU A 327 -6.66 22.96 -0.04
C LEU A 327 -6.80 22.84 -1.55
N LEU A 328 -5.68 22.59 -2.21
CA LEU A 328 -5.57 22.30 -3.62
C LEU A 328 -5.44 20.80 -3.83
N VAL A 329 -6.24 20.25 -4.74
CA VAL A 329 -6.09 18.87 -5.21
C VAL A 329 -5.63 18.90 -6.65
N ARG A 330 -4.47 18.31 -6.90
CA ARG A 330 -3.90 18.16 -8.23
C ARG A 330 -3.91 16.72 -8.67
N ARG A 331 -4.31 16.48 -9.93
CA ARG A 331 -4.32 15.17 -10.59
C ARG A 331 -3.87 15.32 -12.03
N LEU A 332 -3.38 14.26 -12.66
CA LEU A 332 -3.00 14.29 -14.08
C LEU A 332 -4.20 14.27 -15.03
N ASP A 333 -5.34 13.75 -14.60
CA ASP A 333 -6.53 13.58 -15.43
C ASP A 333 -7.50 14.78 -15.39
N ARG A 334 -7.24 15.79 -14.54
CA ARG A 334 -8.12 16.93 -14.32
C ARG A 334 -7.34 18.22 -13.99
N PRO A 335 -7.93 19.41 -14.21
CA PRO A 335 -7.38 20.66 -13.70
C PRO A 335 -7.19 20.64 -12.17
N VAL A 336 -6.34 21.52 -11.66
CA VAL A 336 -6.18 21.70 -10.20
C VAL A 336 -7.46 22.31 -9.64
N THR A 337 -8.02 21.69 -8.62
CA THR A 337 -9.26 22.16 -7.97
C THR A 337 -8.95 22.72 -6.59
N LEU A 338 -9.54 23.87 -6.26
CA LEU A 338 -9.53 24.45 -4.92
C LEU A 338 -10.77 24.01 -4.15
N TYR A 339 -10.56 23.53 -2.93
CA TYR A 339 -11.60 23.23 -1.95
C TYR A 339 -11.42 24.14 -0.75
N ARG A 340 -12.53 24.62 -0.21
CA ARG A 340 -12.57 25.43 1.02
C ARG A 340 -13.12 24.60 2.15
N PHE A 341 -12.57 24.79 3.33
CA PHE A 341 -13.14 24.24 4.56
C PHE A 341 -14.54 24.81 4.83
N ASP A 342 -15.49 23.92 5.05
CA ASP A 342 -16.88 24.25 5.37
C ASP A 342 -17.36 23.36 6.52
N PRO A 343 -17.35 23.86 7.78
CA PRO A 343 -17.72 23.07 8.94
C PRO A 343 -19.21 22.68 8.95
N ALA A 344 -20.04 23.29 8.09
CA ALA A 344 -21.46 22.98 7.97
C ALA A 344 -21.73 21.77 7.05
N ALA A 345 -20.72 21.21 6.38
CA ALA A 345 -20.90 20.04 5.52
C ALA A 345 -20.86 18.72 6.32
N ASP A 346 -21.81 17.82 6.06
CA ASP A 346 -22.09 16.67 6.91
C ASP A 346 -21.08 15.50 6.80
N GLU A 347 -20.60 15.17 5.58
CA GLU A 347 -19.75 14.00 5.35
C GLU A 347 -18.25 14.33 5.29
N CYS A 348 -17.90 15.41 4.60
CA CYS A 348 -16.55 15.92 4.48
C CYS A 348 -16.64 17.46 4.54
N PRO A 349 -15.92 18.14 5.46
CA PRO A 349 -16.05 19.57 5.69
C PRO A 349 -15.30 20.37 4.64
N LEU A 350 -15.49 20.03 3.37
CA LEU A 350 -14.86 20.63 2.22
C LEU A 350 -15.91 20.90 1.17
N ARG A 351 -15.89 22.12 0.63
CA ARG A 351 -16.72 22.55 -0.48
C ARG A 351 -15.83 22.91 -1.66
N GLU A 352 -16.17 22.44 -2.85
CA GLU A 352 -15.49 22.86 -4.07
C GLU A 352 -15.73 24.36 -4.32
N VAL A 353 -14.63 25.11 -4.49
CA VAL A 353 -14.68 26.54 -4.86
C VAL A 353 -14.66 26.66 -6.38
N GLY A 354 -13.76 25.92 -7.03
CA GLY A 354 -13.62 25.91 -8.47
C GLY A 354 -12.27 25.36 -8.92
N VAL A 355 -12.01 25.44 -10.22
CA VAL A 355 -10.75 25.00 -10.83
C VAL A 355 -9.84 26.18 -11.10
N LEU A 356 -8.54 25.98 -10.88
CA LEU A 356 -7.55 26.96 -11.29
C LEU A 356 -7.51 27.05 -12.82
N PRO A 357 -7.29 28.25 -13.38
CA PRO A 357 -7.04 28.39 -14.80
C PRO A 357 -5.82 27.53 -15.19
N PRO A 358 -5.83 26.93 -16.40
CA PRO A 358 -4.74 26.08 -16.84
C PRO A 358 -3.40 26.82 -16.74
N ALA A 359 -2.38 26.13 -16.23
CA ALA A 359 -1.05 26.70 -16.07
C ALA A 359 -0.57 27.29 -17.39
N ARG A 360 -0.33 28.59 -17.38
CA ARG A 360 0.42 29.23 -18.48
C ARG A 360 1.88 28.81 -18.33
N PRO A 361 2.71 28.88 -19.40
CA PRO A 361 4.11 28.44 -19.36
C PRO A 361 4.96 29.07 -18.24
N HIS A 362 4.52 30.21 -17.71
CA HIS A 362 5.15 30.96 -16.65
C HIS A 362 4.64 30.65 -15.24
N MET A 363 3.65 29.76 -15.06
CA MET A 363 3.09 29.42 -13.75
C MET A 363 3.66 28.11 -13.23
N ARG A 364 4.22 28.13 -12.01
CA ARG A 364 4.72 26.93 -11.33
C ARG A 364 3.67 26.41 -10.35
N LEU A 365 2.78 25.54 -10.82
CA LEU A 365 1.74 24.92 -9.99
C LEU A 365 2.29 24.02 -8.86
N ASP A 366 3.56 23.62 -8.92
CA ASP A 366 4.22 22.89 -7.83
C ASP A 366 4.46 23.76 -6.60
N ASP A 367 4.51 25.08 -6.78
CA ASP A 367 4.83 26.07 -5.75
C ASP A 367 3.59 26.92 -5.40
N ALA A 368 2.38 26.45 -5.78
CA ALA A 368 1.13 27.14 -5.52
C ALA A 368 0.71 26.98 -4.06
N VAL A 369 0.29 28.07 -3.43
CA VAL A 369 -0.10 28.12 -2.01
C VAL A 369 -1.54 28.63 -1.92
N PRO A 370 -2.49 27.87 -1.36
CA PRO A 370 -3.87 28.33 -1.18
C PRO A 370 -4.05 29.14 0.12
N HIS A 371 -5.05 30.02 0.15
CA HIS A 371 -5.54 30.73 1.34
C HIS A 371 -6.98 31.19 1.12
N GLY A 372 -7.95 30.61 1.84
CA GLY A 372 -9.37 30.84 1.56
C GLY A 372 -9.73 30.51 0.11
N ASP A 373 -10.27 31.49 -0.62
CA ASP A 373 -10.61 31.35 -2.05
C ASP A 373 -9.45 31.76 -3.00
N LEU A 374 -8.30 32.13 -2.43
CA LEU A 374 -7.14 32.65 -3.14
C LEU A 374 -6.08 31.57 -3.33
N VAL A 375 -5.31 31.70 -4.41
CA VAL A 375 -4.12 30.90 -4.65
C VAL A 375 -2.98 31.78 -5.14
N ALA A 376 -1.88 31.81 -4.41
CA ALA A 376 -0.66 32.47 -4.82
C ALA A 376 0.29 31.49 -5.51
N MET A 377 1.01 31.96 -6.53
CA MET A 377 2.03 31.17 -7.20
C MET A 377 3.14 32.06 -7.76
N PRO A 378 4.41 31.58 -7.73
CA PRO A 378 5.48 32.30 -8.38
C PRO A 378 5.31 32.21 -9.91
N THR A 379 5.46 33.34 -10.57
CA THR A 379 5.34 33.48 -12.02
C THR A 379 6.50 34.22 -12.64
N VAL A 380 6.72 34.01 -13.94
CA VAL A 380 7.74 34.69 -14.72
C VAL A 380 7.10 35.51 -15.85
N HIS A 381 7.21 36.82 -15.78
CA HIS A 381 6.68 37.75 -16.78
C HIS A 381 7.83 38.39 -17.55
N GLY A 382 8.19 37.80 -18.69
CA GLY A 382 9.39 38.20 -19.43
C GLY A 382 10.65 37.91 -18.62
N GLU A 383 11.43 38.94 -18.30
CA GLU A 383 12.62 38.83 -17.45
C GLU A 383 12.34 39.07 -15.96
N HIS A 384 11.08 39.32 -15.59
CA HIS A 384 10.70 39.61 -14.20
C HIS A 384 10.13 38.37 -13.51
N ALA A 385 10.55 38.09 -12.27
CA ALA A 385 9.79 37.22 -11.38
C ALA A 385 8.65 38.02 -10.73
N ALA A 386 7.49 37.41 -10.53
CA ALA A 386 6.35 38.02 -9.86
C ALA A 386 5.57 36.97 -9.07
N VAL A 387 4.62 37.41 -8.25
CA VAL A 387 3.63 36.52 -7.65
C VAL A 387 2.30 36.75 -8.35
N SER A 388 1.70 35.70 -8.91
CA SER A 388 0.32 35.77 -9.36
C SER A 388 -0.61 35.27 -8.27
N VAL A 389 -1.64 36.05 -7.94
CA VAL A 389 -2.70 35.65 -7.02
C VAL A 389 -3.98 35.47 -7.82
N VAL A 390 -4.54 34.27 -7.74
CA VAL A 390 -5.80 33.91 -8.40
C VAL A 390 -6.88 33.84 -7.35
N ASP A 391 -7.94 34.63 -7.49
CA ASP A 391 -9.20 34.39 -6.80
C ASP A 391 -9.99 33.38 -7.63
N VAL A 392 -10.11 32.16 -7.11
CA VAL A 392 -10.74 31.05 -7.85
C VAL A 392 -12.25 31.23 -7.93
N ALA A 393 -12.87 31.89 -6.95
CA ALA A 393 -14.31 32.13 -6.94
C ALA A 393 -14.72 33.17 -7.99
N SER A 394 -13.95 34.24 -8.14
CA SER A 394 -14.22 35.29 -9.15
C SER A 394 -13.53 35.03 -10.50
N GLY A 395 -12.53 34.16 -10.54
CA GLY A 395 -11.69 33.90 -11.73
C GLY A 395 -10.72 35.04 -12.05
N THR A 396 -10.53 35.99 -11.13
CA THR A 396 -9.64 37.13 -11.32
C THR A 396 -8.19 36.75 -11.04
N VAL A 397 -7.26 37.39 -11.77
CA VAL A 397 -5.81 37.14 -11.63
C VAL A 397 -5.10 38.47 -11.44
N GLU A 398 -4.44 38.61 -10.31
CA GLU A 398 -3.60 39.75 -9.92
C GLU A 398 -2.13 39.36 -10.08
N VAL A 399 -1.29 40.27 -10.58
CA VAL A 399 0.17 40.08 -10.66
C VAL A 399 0.82 41.10 -9.74
N LEU A 400 1.52 40.61 -8.72
CA LEU A 400 2.12 41.41 -7.67
C LEU A 400 3.64 41.43 -7.83
N GLY A 401 4.22 42.62 -7.68
CA GLY A 401 5.67 42.82 -7.56
C GLY A 401 6.48 42.20 -8.70
N MET A 402 6.58 42.89 -9.85
CA MET A 402 7.46 42.48 -10.95
C MET A 402 8.93 42.79 -10.61
N LEU A 403 9.66 41.79 -10.12
CA LEU A 403 11.05 41.85 -9.67
C LEU A 403 12.02 41.42 -10.80
N PRO A 404 12.74 42.34 -11.47
CA PRO A 404 13.72 41.98 -12.52
C PRO A 404 14.93 41.20 -12.00
N GLU A 405 15.36 41.51 -10.78
CA GLU A 405 16.66 41.08 -10.24
C GLU A 405 16.61 39.79 -9.41
N TYR A 406 15.41 39.27 -9.15
CA TYR A 406 15.20 38.21 -8.17
C TYR A 406 14.40 37.06 -8.77
N ASP A 407 14.65 35.87 -8.24
CA ASP A 407 13.73 34.73 -8.28
C ASP A 407 12.89 34.72 -7.01
N ILE A 408 11.71 34.12 -7.10
CA ILE A 408 10.80 33.95 -5.98
C ILE A 408 10.83 32.49 -5.55
N GLY A 409 11.22 32.26 -4.29
CA GLY A 409 11.24 30.97 -3.62
C GLY A 409 9.93 30.71 -2.88
N THR A 410 10.03 30.20 -1.65
CA THR A 410 8.90 29.91 -0.77
C THR A 410 8.00 31.13 -0.59
N ILE A 411 6.68 30.94 -0.73
CA ILE A 411 5.63 31.95 -0.54
C ILE A 411 4.75 31.51 0.64
N ALA A 412 4.24 32.45 1.41
CA ALA A 412 3.17 32.20 2.38
C ALA A 412 2.23 33.42 2.47
N PHE A 413 0.96 33.18 2.80
CA PHE A 413 0.01 34.25 3.11
C PHE A 413 0.18 34.68 4.56
N VAL A 414 0.31 35.99 4.79
CA VAL A 414 0.23 36.55 6.16
C VAL A 414 -1.24 36.78 6.50
N ASP A 415 -1.98 37.36 5.57
CA ASP A 415 -3.42 37.57 5.61
C ASP A 415 -3.96 37.74 4.17
N ASP A 416 -5.25 38.08 4.05
CA ASP A 416 -5.91 38.32 2.75
C ASP A 416 -5.26 39.43 1.91
N ARG A 417 -4.48 40.33 2.51
CA ARG A 417 -3.85 41.49 1.85
C ARG A 417 -2.37 41.27 1.58
N PHE A 418 -1.64 40.70 2.52
CA PHE A 418 -0.19 40.60 2.48
C PHE A 418 0.28 39.18 2.27
N LEU A 419 1.21 39.03 1.33
CA LEU A 419 1.93 37.78 1.09
C LEU A 419 3.41 38.01 1.32
N VAL A 420 4.10 36.99 1.81
CA VAL A 420 5.55 37.01 1.99
C VAL A 420 6.19 35.99 1.07
N ALA A 421 7.38 36.31 0.56
CA ALA A 421 8.20 35.33 -0.13
C ALA A 421 9.69 35.52 0.14
N ILE A 422 10.46 34.44 -0.01
CA ILE A 422 11.93 34.54 -0.10
C ILE A 422 12.30 34.95 -1.52
N SER A 423 12.85 36.14 -1.69
CA SER A 423 13.41 36.59 -2.96
C SER A 423 14.91 36.34 -3.00
N LYS A 424 15.36 35.63 -4.03
CA LYS A 424 16.77 35.25 -4.23
C LYS A 424 17.36 36.01 -5.41
N PRO A 425 18.53 36.67 -5.26
CA PRO A 425 19.13 37.41 -6.36
C PRO A 425 19.49 36.47 -7.53
N ARG A 426 19.12 36.87 -8.77
CA ARG A 426 19.33 36.09 -10.01
C ARG A 426 20.74 36.18 -10.56
N SER A 427 21.33 37.38 -10.51
CA SER A 427 22.64 37.68 -11.09
C SER A 427 23.68 37.82 -9.99
N SER A 428 24.94 37.49 -10.33
CA SER A 428 26.12 37.85 -9.54
C SER A 428 26.33 39.36 -9.39
N ASP A 429 25.70 40.16 -10.25
CA ASP A 429 25.77 41.63 -10.23
C ASP A 429 24.89 42.25 -9.13
N VAL A 430 23.96 41.47 -8.59
CA VAL A 430 23.14 41.83 -7.42
C VAL A 430 23.85 41.28 -6.19
N GLU A 431 23.84 42.06 -5.10
CA GLU A 431 24.39 41.60 -3.82
C GLU A 431 23.80 40.22 -3.47
N PRO A 432 24.64 39.20 -3.19
CA PRO A 432 24.20 37.79 -3.06
C PRO A 432 23.53 37.54 -1.69
N VAL A 433 22.57 38.38 -1.35
CA VAL A 433 21.84 38.41 -0.09
C VAL A 433 20.36 38.19 -0.39
N ASP A 434 19.81 37.13 0.17
CA ASP A 434 18.40 36.83 0.05
C ASP A 434 17.56 37.89 0.80
N ARG A 435 16.29 38.05 0.42
CA ARG A 435 15.36 39.01 1.05
C ARG A 435 14.06 38.33 1.41
N ILE A 436 13.42 38.80 2.47
CA ILE A 436 11.99 38.58 2.67
C ILE A 436 11.26 39.74 1.99
N THR A 437 10.48 39.42 0.97
CA THR A 437 9.70 40.38 0.20
C THR A 437 8.23 40.22 0.57
N VAL A 438 7.61 41.31 1.01
CA VAL A 438 6.18 41.38 1.30
C VAL A 438 5.46 42.06 0.13
N PHE A 439 4.49 41.38 -0.45
CA PHE A 439 3.64 41.88 -1.53
C PHE A 439 2.34 42.42 -0.94
N ASP A 440 1.90 43.59 -1.43
CA ASP A 440 0.64 44.21 -1.03
C ASP A 440 -0.40 44.05 -2.15
N ARG A 441 -1.48 43.30 -1.87
CA ARG A 441 -2.54 43.11 -2.85
C ARG A 441 -3.33 44.38 -3.16
N GLU A 442 -3.40 45.32 -2.22
CA GLU A 442 -4.08 46.60 -2.46
C GLU A 442 -3.28 47.54 -3.38
N ASP A 443 -1.97 47.31 -3.53
CA ASP A 443 -1.08 48.10 -4.39
C ASP A 443 -0.05 47.16 -5.04
N PRO A 444 -0.39 46.52 -6.18
CA PRO A 444 0.45 45.48 -6.81
C PRO A 444 1.87 45.92 -7.21
N PHE A 445 2.09 47.24 -7.29
CA PHE A 445 3.38 47.84 -7.59
C PHE A 445 4.16 48.23 -6.33
N ARG A 446 3.67 47.90 -5.13
CA ARG A 446 4.36 48.14 -3.86
C ARG A 446 4.82 46.82 -3.25
N VAL A 447 6.10 46.75 -2.96
CA VAL A 447 6.69 45.65 -2.21
C VAL A 447 7.50 46.19 -1.03
N PHE A 448 7.54 45.42 0.05
CA PHE A 448 8.33 45.75 1.22
C PHE A 448 9.45 44.73 1.40
N ASP A 449 10.68 45.19 1.57
CA ASP A 449 11.84 44.30 1.65
C ASP A 449 12.45 44.31 3.05
N LEU A 450 12.77 43.12 3.55
CA LEU A 450 13.61 42.92 4.72
C LEU A 450 14.84 42.10 4.31
N ASP A 451 16.03 42.69 4.49
CA ASP A 451 17.31 42.09 4.13
C ASP A 451 17.66 40.93 5.06
N ALA A 452 18.17 39.80 4.52
CA ALA A 452 18.54 38.63 5.32
C ALA A 452 19.58 38.94 6.43
N ARG A 453 20.39 40.00 6.28
CA ARG A 453 21.40 40.40 7.28
C ARG A 453 20.79 40.83 8.61
N ASN A 454 19.51 41.18 8.63
CA ASN A 454 18.78 41.47 9.87
C ASN A 454 18.58 40.20 10.74
N PHE A 455 18.83 39.02 10.19
CA PHE A 455 18.76 37.73 10.87
C PHE A 455 20.15 37.26 11.30
N ASP A 456 20.74 37.97 12.27
CA ASP A 456 22.07 37.66 12.83
C ASP A 456 23.18 37.59 11.76
N GLY A 457 23.14 38.50 10.78
CA GLY A 457 24.14 38.57 9.71
C GLY A 457 24.02 37.48 8.64
N THR A 458 22.96 36.67 8.66
CA THR A 458 22.68 35.65 7.65
C THR A 458 22.56 36.27 6.25
N THR A 459 23.05 35.59 5.21
CA THR A 459 22.93 36.04 3.81
C THR A 459 22.03 35.16 2.96
N ARG A 460 21.68 33.96 3.44
CA ARG A 460 20.91 32.95 2.70
C ARG A 460 19.74 32.43 3.54
N LEU A 461 18.57 32.38 2.92
CA LEU A 461 17.33 31.88 3.52
C LEU A 461 16.87 30.64 2.77
N ARG A 462 16.39 29.65 3.53
CA ARG A 462 15.94 28.36 3.01
C ARG A 462 14.43 28.17 3.08
N GLY A 463 13.79 28.68 4.12
CA GLY A 463 12.35 28.50 4.32
C GLY A 463 11.74 29.61 5.15
N LEU A 464 10.43 29.75 5.05
CA LEU A 464 9.61 30.61 5.89
C LEU A 464 8.28 29.91 6.15
N ALA A 465 7.65 30.25 7.27
CA ALA A 465 6.29 29.88 7.61
C ALA A 465 5.58 31.12 8.14
N ALA A 466 4.38 31.41 7.63
CA ALA A 466 3.55 32.49 8.14
C ALA A 466 2.68 32.00 9.29
N VAL A 467 2.42 32.89 10.24
CA VAL A 467 1.54 32.60 11.36
C VAL A 467 0.16 33.17 11.07
N SER A 468 -0.78 32.28 10.81
CA SER A 468 -2.18 32.63 10.58
C SER A 468 -2.96 32.80 11.89
N GLY A 469 -3.90 33.76 11.90
CA GLY A 469 -4.87 33.94 12.99
C GLY A 469 -4.33 34.47 14.32
N GLY A 470 -3.10 34.97 14.37
CA GLY A 470 -2.54 35.64 15.54
C GLY A 470 -3.22 36.98 15.82
N ASP A 471 -3.41 37.35 17.09
CA ASP A 471 -3.86 38.69 17.45
C ASP A 471 -2.75 39.70 17.11
N PRO A 472 -2.94 40.62 16.15
CA PRO A 472 -1.92 41.59 15.74
C PRO A 472 -1.62 42.64 16.82
N SER A 473 -2.45 42.71 17.86
CA SER A 473 -2.23 43.58 19.03
C SER A 473 -1.38 42.91 20.12
N ALA A 474 -1.39 41.57 20.18
CA ALA A 474 -0.50 40.79 21.04
C ALA A 474 0.87 40.68 20.37
N ASN A 475 1.95 40.51 21.15
CA ASN A 475 3.29 40.24 20.62
C ASN A 475 3.39 38.82 20.00
N SER A 476 2.38 38.38 19.24
CA SER A 476 2.33 37.09 18.56
C SER A 476 3.37 37.06 17.43
N PRO A 477 3.97 35.89 17.13
CA PRO A 477 4.85 35.80 15.98
C PRO A 477 4.01 35.90 14.72
N GLU A 478 4.50 36.62 13.72
CA GLU A 478 3.85 36.68 12.40
C GLU A 478 4.61 35.84 11.36
N LEU A 479 5.92 35.63 11.55
CA LEU A 479 6.73 34.77 10.69
C LEU A 479 7.73 33.94 11.51
N VAL A 480 8.01 32.73 11.03
CA VAL A 480 9.20 31.96 11.41
C VAL A 480 10.06 31.78 10.17
N VAL A 481 11.33 32.16 10.27
CA VAL A 481 12.28 32.22 9.16
C VAL A 481 13.42 31.24 9.41
N LEU A 482 13.78 30.49 8.38
CA LEU A 482 14.83 29.48 8.40
C LEU A 482 15.98 29.92 7.50
N GLY A 483 17.13 30.21 8.11
CA GLY A 483 18.36 30.51 7.39
C GLY A 483 19.09 29.25 6.93
N ASP A 484 20.04 29.44 6.02
CA ASP A 484 20.90 28.37 5.53
C ASP A 484 22.11 28.18 6.47
N GLY A 485 22.30 26.98 7.00
CA GLY A 485 23.35 26.70 7.99
C GLY A 485 23.22 25.35 8.71
N VAL A 486 24.30 24.96 9.37
CA VAL A 486 24.38 23.77 10.25
C VAL A 486 25.11 24.16 11.56
N PRO A 487 24.42 24.15 12.72
CA PRO A 487 22.97 23.98 12.90
C PRO A 487 22.17 25.04 12.13
N SER A 488 20.93 24.73 11.74
CA SER A 488 20.11 25.65 10.97
C SER A 488 19.65 26.83 11.84
N PRO A 489 19.97 28.08 11.48
CA PRO A 489 19.51 29.23 12.24
C PRO A 489 18.01 29.45 12.00
N VAL A 490 17.24 29.54 13.08
CA VAL A 490 15.79 29.76 13.05
C VAL A 490 15.51 31.10 13.73
N PHE A 491 14.61 31.90 13.16
CA PHE A 491 14.27 33.21 13.67
C PHE A 491 12.76 33.38 13.77
N VAL A 492 12.30 33.97 14.87
CA VAL A 492 10.91 34.35 15.08
C VAL A 492 10.77 35.84 14.87
N VAL A 493 9.87 36.26 13.98
CA VAL A 493 9.63 37.67 13.64
C VAL A 493 8.30 38.10 14.25
N ARG A 494 8.35 39.22 14.98
CA ARG A 494 7.18 39.88 15.60
C ARG A 494 7.12 41.35 15.20
N GLY A 495 5.92 41.92 15.23
CA GLY A 495 5.67 43.33 14.90
C GLY A 495 5.61 43.63 13.39
N LEU A 496 5.52 42.61 12.53
CA LEU A 496 5.42 42.77 11.08
C LEU A 496 4.21 43.62 10.69
N GLY A 497 3.04 43.39 11.30
CA GLY A 497 1.85 44.18 11.01
C GLY A 497 2.03 45.67 11.31
N LYS A 498 2.68 46.00 12.44
CA LYS A 498 3.00 47.39 12.82
C LYS A 498 4.02 48.01 11.87
N ALA A 499 5.04 47.26 11.46
CA ALA A 499 6.03 47.71 10.50
C ALA A 499 5.39 48.01 9.14
N LEU A 500 4.53 47.12 8.65
CA LEU A 500 3.78 47.29 7.40
C LEU A 500 2.85 48.51 7.46
N GLN A 501 2.07 48.69 8.52
CA GLN A 501 1.21 49.87 8.67
C GLN A 501 2.00 51.19 8.64
N ARG A 502 3.15 51.25 9.31
CA ARG A 502 4.05 52.42 9.26
C ARG A 502 4.62 52.65 7.87
N ALA A 503 5.05 51.58 7.20
CA ALA A 503 5.61 51.64 5.85
C ALA A 503 4.56 52.09 4.81
N VAL A 504 3.34 51.54 4.86
CA VAL A 504 2.20 51.95 4.02
C VAL A 504 1.87 53.43 4.23
N SER A 505 1.81 53.87 5.49
CA SER A 505 1.51 55.27 5.84
C SER A 505 2.59 56.24 5.37
N SER A 506 3.85 55.82 5.39
CA SER A 506 4.99 56.62 4.93
C SER A 506 5.03 56.70 3.41
N ALA A 507 4.81 55.57 2.72
CA ALA A 507 4.76 55.50 1.27
C ALA A 507 3.63 56.33 0.65
N HIS A 508 2.51 56.51 1.36
CA HIS A 508 1.41 57.39 0.92
C HIS A 508 1.79 58.88 0.87
N LYS A 509 2.83 59.29 1.63
CA LYS A 509 3.31 60.68 1.65
C LYS A 509 4.27 60.98 0.50
N GLU A 510 4.92 59.97 -0.07
CA GLU A 510 5.83 60.07 -1.22
C GLU A 510 5.05 60.02 -2.55
N ARG A 511 4.17 60.99 -2.78
CA ARG A 511 3.46 61.15 -4.07
C ARG A 511 4.39 61.82 -5.10
N GLY A 512 5.27 61.04 -5.72
CA GLY A 512 6.14 61.54 -6.80
C GLY A 512 6.65 60.49 -7.80
N ILE A 513 6.43 59.20 -7.55
CA ILE A 513 6.88 58.13 -8.43
C ILE A 513 5.78 57.86 -9.47
N GLY A 514 6.15 57.81 -10.76
CA GLY A 514 5.22 57.63 -11.87
C GLY A 514 4.30 56.41 -11.68
N ALA A 515 3.03 56.57 -12.06
CA ALA A 515 2.04 55.51 -11.99
C ALA A 515 2.54 54.25 -12.75
N GLY A 516 2.64 53.12 -12.06
CA GLY A 516 3.03 51.82 -12.64
C GLY A 516 4.50 51.40 -12.45
N ALA A 517 5.36 52.23 -11.85
CA ALA A 517 6.71 51.79 -11.46
C ALA A 517 6.68 51.00 -10.14
N LEU A 518 7.45 49.91 -10.06
CA LEU A 518 7.64 49.15 -8.83
C LEU A 518 8.28 50.05 -7.74
N ARG A 519 7.62 50.15 -6.59
CA ARG A 519 8.08 50.85 -5.40
C ARG A 519 8.52 49.83 -4.36
N ARG A 520 9.82 49.83 -4.05
CA ARG A 520 10.42 49.01 -2.99
C ARG A 520 10.57 49.86 -1.75
N VAL A 521 9.92 49.46 -0.67
CA VAL A 521 9.95 50.17 0.60
C VAL A 521 10.73 49.31 1.60
N PRO A 522 11.88 49.73 2.12
CA PRO A 522 12.58 48.95 3.12
C PRO A 522 11.73 48.86 4.40
N LEU A 523 11.62 47.66 4.96
CA LEU A 523 11.04 47.47 6.29
C LEU A 523 12.04 47.92 7.35
N ASP A 524 11.58 48.78 8.26
CA ASP A 524 12.38 49.23 9.39
C ASP A 524 12.54 48.08 10.40
N ALA A 525 13.71 47.44 10.36
CA ALA A 525 14.07 46.37 11.29
C ALA A 525 14.05 46.84 12.76
N GLY A 526 14.18 48.14 13.05
CA GLY A 526 14.05 48.68 14.41
C GLY A 526 12.63 48.64 14.98
N VAL A 527 11.62 48.39 14.14
CA VAL A 527 10.22 48.18 14.55
C VAL A 527 9.90 46.69 14.71
N LEU A 528 10.70 45.83 14.09
CA LEU A 528 10.56 44.38 14.18
C LEU A 528 11.31 43.87 15.41
N THR A 529 10.76 42.82 16.01
CA THR A 529 11.49 42.01 16.99
C THR A 529 11.86 40.70 16.29
N ILE A 530 13.16 40.49 16.07
CA ILE A 530 13.72 39.29 15.44
C ILE A 530 14.49 38.53 16.52
N GLU A 531 13.95 37.39 16.93
CA GLU A 531 14.52 36.57 18.01
C GLU A 531 15.09 35.27 17.43
N PRO A 532 16.37 34.95 17.66
CA PRO A 532 16.91 33.65 17.28
C PRO A 532 16.31 32.56 18.16
N LEU A 533 15.87 31.47 17.53
CA LEU A 533 15.46 30.24 18.20
C LEU A 533 16.61 29.22 18.08
N PHE A 534 17.14 28.79 19.22
CA PHE A 534 18.24 27.82 19.22
C PHE A 534 17.71 26.42 18.91
N VAL A 535 18.22 25.83 17.83
CA VAL A 535 17.89 24.50 17.37
C VAL A 535 19.19 23.74 17.09
N ASP A 536 19.44 22.66 17.83
CA ASP A 536 20.68 21.87 17.69
C ASP A 536 20.54 20.79 16.60
N GLY A 537 20.75 21.19 15.35
CA GLY A 537 20.75 20.28 14.21
C GLY A 537 20.38 20.94 12.89
N PHE A 538 20.28 20.13 11.84
CA PHE A 538 19.76 20.58 10.55
C PHE A 538 18.23 20.43 10.53
N VAL A 539 17.50 21.53 10.36
CA VAL A 539 16.03 21.49 10.24
C VAL A 539 15.67 20.97 8.85
N SER A 540 15.09 19.77 8.75
CA SER A 540 14.64 19.22 7.48
C SER A 540 13.19 19.58 7.14
N ASP A 541 12.39 19.91 8.16
CA ASP A 541 11.01 20.34 8.02
C ASP A 541 10.60 21.24 9.20
N LEU A 542 9.66 22.14 8.97
CA LEU A 542 9.19 23.15 9.94
C LEU A 542 7.69 23.39 9.74
N ASP A 543 6.96 23.44 10.84
CA ASP A 543 5.58 23.93 10.85
C ASP A 543 5.28 24.78 12.10
N VAL A 544 4.30 25.67 12.01
CA VAL A 544 3.93 26.60 13.07
C VAL A 544 2.43 26.47 13.35
N SER A 545 2.07 26.32 14.63
CA SER A 545 0.67 26.16 15.02
C SER A 545 -0.16 27.37 14.61
N PRO A 546 -1.43 27.19 14.19
CA PRO A 546 -2.37 28.30 14.06
C PRO A 546 -2.41 29.15 15.33
N GLY A 547 -2.33 30.48 15.18
CA GLY A 547 -2.22 31.44 16.27
C GLY A 547 -0.80 31.65 16.83
N GLY A 548 0.22 30.96 16.30
CA GLY A 548 1.63 31.28 16.57
C GLY A 548 2.13 30.91 17.95
N THR A 549 1.45 29.99 18.63
CA THR A 549 1.83 29.63 20.00
C THR A 549 3.01 28.66 20.06
N ARG A 550 3.21 27.83 19.04
CA ARG A 550 4.27 26.81 18.98
C ARG A 550 4.82 26.64 17.57
N ALA A 551 6.07 26.22 17.48
CA ALA A 551 6.69 25.74 16.24
C ALA A 551 7.23 24.32 16.44
N ALA A 552 7.11 23.47 15.42
CA ALA A 552 7.62 22.12 15.41
C ALA A 552 8.64 21.95 14.30
N PHE A 553 9.69 21.18 14.58
CA PHE A 553 10.83 20.96 13.69
C PHE A 553 11.11 19.48 13.57
N VAL A 554 11.41 19.01 12.35
CA VAL A 554 12.10 17.74 12.16
C VAL A 554 13.59 18.04 12.07
N LEU A 555 14.35 17.60 13.08
CA LEU A 555 15.80 17.82 13.17
C LEU A 555 16.55 16.58 12.69
N GLU A 556 17.53 16.77 11.82
CA GLU A 556 18.49 15.76 11.43
C GLU A 556 19.81 15.97 12.18
N ASP A 557 20.22 14.94 12.93
CA ASP A 557 21.52 14.92 13.59
C ASP A 557 22.62 14.73 12.54
N VAL A 558 23.43 15.77 12.36
CA VAL A 558 24.48 15.81 11.34
C VAL A 558 25.68 14.93 11.72
N ARG A 559 25.85 14.60 13.01
CA ARG A 559 26.93 13.74 13.51
C ARG A 559 26.57 12.26 13.34
N VAL A 560 25.29 11.93 13.52
CA VAL A 560 24.76 10.58 13.36
C VAL A 560 23.79 10.60 12.18
N GLN A 561 24.34 10.73 10.96
CA GLN A 561 23.56 10.67 9.72
C GLN A 561 22.54 9.53 9.82
N ARG A 562 21.25 9.88 9.87
CA ARG A 562 20.03 9.03 9.98
C ARG A 562 19.21 9.16 11.26
N ARG A 563 19.68 9.81 12.34
CA ARG A 563 18.78 10.08 13.48
C ARG A 563 18.00 11.36 13.19
N ARG A 564 16.68 11.21 13.01
CA ARG A 564 15.76 12.35 12.92
C ARG A 564 14.86 12.38 14.14
N THR A 565 14.62 13.58 14.68
CA THR A 565 13.78 13.78 15.87
C THR A 565 12.79 14.92 15.63
N VAL A 566 11.65 14.87 16.30
CA VAL A 566 10.70 15.98 16.28
C VAL A 566 10.91 16.81 17.55
N VAL A 567 11.06 18.12 17.40
CA VAL A 567 11.22 19.06 18.51
C VAL A 567 10.16 20.13 18.42
N VAL A 568 9.51 20.44 19.54
CA VAL A 568 8.49 21.49 19.61
C VAL A 568 8.89 22.58 20.58
N HIS A 569 8.86 23.81 20.11
CA HIS A 569 9.17 25.00 20.87
C HIS A 569 7.90 25.79 21.17
N ASP A 570 7.81 26.32 22.40
CA ASP A 570 6.81 27.30 22.77
C ASP A 570 7.28 28.69 22.35
N LEU A 571 6.47 29.36 21.53
CA LEU A 571 6.79 30.68 21.01
C LEU A 571 6.28 31.79 21.93
N ALA A 572 5.46 31.51 22.94
CA ALA A 572 4.96 32.53 23.87
C ALA A 572 6.01 32.96 24.92
N GLY A 573 6.99 32.10 25.22
CA GLY A 573 8.01 32.32 26.26
C GLY A 573 9.28 33.06 25.82
N GLY A 574 9.39 33.46 24.55
CA GLY A 574 10.62 34.03 23.97
C GLY A 574 11.73 32.99 23.74
N ALA A 575 12.87 33.44 23.20
CA ALA A 575 14.02 32.63 22.78
C ALA A 575 14.65 31.69 23.84
N ALA A 576 14.27 31.82 25.12
CA ALA A 576 14.79 31.01 26.22
C ALA A 576 14.04 29.69 26.46
N GLY A 577 12.97 29.41 25.69
CA GLY A 577 12.23 28.16 25.82
C GLY A 577 13.02 26.95 25.33
N THR A 578 13.37 26.02 26.23
CA THR A 578 13.92 24.71 25.86
C THR A 578 12.87 23.94 25.06
N GLY A 579 13.18 23.62 23.80
CA GLY A 579 12.32 22.78 22.97
C GLY A 579 12.09 21.42 23.63
N LYS A 580 10.86 20.91 23.54
CA LYS A 580 10.51 19.57 24.01
C LYS A 580 10.73 18.59 22.87
N VAL A 581 11.59 17.61 23.10
CA VAL A 581 11.84 16.52 22.16
C VAL A 581 10.69 15.52 22.24
N ILE A 582 10.20 15.09 21.09
CA ILE A 582 9.25 13.98 20.96
C ILE A 582 10.03 12.77 20.52
N GLU A 583 10.11 11.80 21.43
CA GLU A 583 10.73 10.52 21.16
C GLU A 583 9.79 9.65 20.33
N LEU A 584 10.27 9.22 19.18
CA LEU A 584 9.61 8.24 18.32
C LEU A 584 10.23 6.87 18.59
N GLN A 585 9.45 5.80 18.41
CA GLN A 585 9.95 4.44 18.59
C GLN A 585 11.13 4.12 17.64
N GLU A 586 12.00 3.21 18.06
CA GLU A 586 13.12 2.77 17.24
C GLU A 586 12.63 2.18 15.91
N GLY A 587 13.17 2.65 14.78
CA GLY A 587 12.72 2.25 13.43
C GLY A 587 11.67 3.17 12.81
N VAL A 588 11.18 4.17 13.55
CA VAL A 588 10.29 5.24 13.07
C VAL A 588 11.11 6.51 12.80
N VAL A 589 11.16 6.96 11.55
CA VAL A 589 11.97 8.11 11.13
C VAL A 589 11.06 9.25 10.64
N PRO A 590 10.96 10.38 11.36
CA PRO A 590 10.08 11.48 10.98
C PRO A 590 10.55 12.12 9.67
N ARG A 591 9.59 12.54 8.84
CA ARG A 591 9.85 13.20 7.56
C ARG A 591 9.28 14.60 7.50
N SER A 592 8.04 14.73 7.92
CA SER A 592 7.37 16.01 8.06
C SER A 592 6.55 16.06 9.34
N VAL A 593 6.27 17.26 9.79
CA VAL A 593 5.52 17.55 11.00
C VAL A 593 4.46 18.61 10.72
N VAL A 594 3.29 18.47 11.34
CA VAL A 594 2.22 19.47 11.28
C VAL A 594 1.63 19.67 12.68
N LEU A 595 1.40 20.93 13.08
CA LEU A 595 0.86 21.32 14.37
C LEU A 595 -0.63 21.64 14.26
N GLY A 596 -1.43 21.00 15.10
CA GLY A 596 -2.86 21.32 15.22
C GLY A 596 -3.13 22.67 15.90
N PRO A 597 -4.40 23.13 15.89
CA PRO A 597 -4.81 24.38 16.50
C PRO A 597 -4.35 24.53 17.97
N GLY A 598 -3.84 25.71 18.31
CA GLY A 598 -3.28 26.01 19.62
C GLY A 598 -2.03 25.18 19.98
N GLY A 599 -1.44 24.49 19.00
CA GLY A 599 -0.23 23.68 19.15
C GLY A 599 -0.37 22.54 20.15
N ARG A 600 -1.59 22.07 20.46
CA ARG A 600 -1.84 21.03 21.49
C ARG A 600 -1.66 19.61 20.95
N THR A 601 -1.67 19.49 19.63
CA THR A 601 -1.57 18.26 18.89
C THR A 601 -0.45 18.37 17.86
N ILE A 602 0.28 17.27 17.66
CA ILE A 602 1.25 17.14 16.58
C ILE A 602 0.92 15.93 15.73
N TYR A 603 1.03 16.13 14.44
CA TYR A 603 0.94 15.10 13.42
C TYR A 603 2.30 14.92 12.77
N VAL A 604 2.72 13.68 12.58
CA VAL A 604 4.03 13.34 12.01
C VAL A 604 3.83 12.34 10.90
N ASP A 605 4.27 12.70 9.69
CA ASP A 605 4.45 11.72 8.62
C ASP A 605 5.80 11.03 8.86
N ALA A 606 5.77 9.78 9.30
CA ALA A 606 6.97 9.04 9.66
C ALA A 606 7.22 7.88 8.69
N ARG A 607 8.46 7.75 8.25
CA ARG A 607 8.93 6.57 7.54
C ARG A 607 9.17 5.44 8.55
N VAL A 608 8.38 4.39 8.45
CA VAL A 608 8.53 3.17 9.25
C VAL A 608 9.30 2.14 8.44
N ARG A 609 10.34 1.55 9.03
CA ARG A 609 11.04 0.41 8.43
C ARG A 609 10.32 -0.89 8.76
N VAL A 610 9.94 -1.65 7.73
CA VAL A 610 9.31 -2.95 7.92
C VAL A 610 10.32 -3.94 8.54
N PRO A 611 10.01 -4.56 9.69
CA PRO A 611 10.89 -5.55 10.31
C PRO A 611 11.18 -6.72 9.36
N GLY A 612 12.44 -7.18 9.32
CA GLY A 612 12.83 -8.31 8.47
C GLY A 612 13.04 -7.96 6.98
N GLU A 613 12.83 -6.71 6.59
CA GLU A 613 13.08 -6.23 5.23
C GLU A 613 14.27 -5.26 5.13
N ARG A 614 15.00 -5.37 4.01
CA ARG A 614 16.10 -4.47 3.68
C ARG A 614 15.65 -3.17 3.02
N ARG A 615 14.45 -3.12 2.41
CA ARG A 615 13.98 -1.97 1.61
C ARG A 615 12.51 -1.54 1.80
N GLY A 616 11.69 -2.29 2.54
CA GLY A 616 10.31 -1.89 2.86
C GLY A 616 10.23 -0.66 3.77
N HIS A 617 9.68 0.43 3.25
CA HIS A 617 9.39 1.64 4.00
C HIS A 617 7.97 2.12 3.70
N VAL A 618 7.18 2.38 4.75
CA VAL A 618 5.85 2.99 4.63
C VAL A 618 5.84 4.33 5.35
N VAL A 619 5.07 5.30 4.83
CA VAL A 619 4.87 6.58 5.50
C VAL A 619 3.55 6.51 6.24
N VAL A 620 3.61 6.58 7.57
CA VAL A 620 2.45 6.44 8.44
C VAL A 620 2.17 7.77 9.11
N PRO A 621 0.91 8.27 9.08
CA PRO A 621 0.53 9.44 9.84
C PRO A 621 0.37 9.07 11.31
N LEU A 622 1.13 9.76 12.17
CA LEU A 622 1.11 9.57 13.62
C LEU A 622 0.56 10.83 14.31
N PHE A 623 -0.17 10.65 15.41
CA PHE A 623 -0.71 11.72 16.28
C PHE A 623 -0.09 11.63 17.67
N ALA A 624 0.48 12.72 18.20
CA ALA A 624 0.92 12.82 19.59
C ALA A 624 0.38 14.08 20.30
N PRO A 625 -0.07 14.00 21.56
CA PRO A 625 -0.36 15.19 22.36
C PRO A 625 0.94 15.93 22.71
N VAL A 626 0.90 17.26 22.73
CA VAL A 626 2.08 18.05 23.11
C VAL A 626 2.33 17.96 24.62
N PRO A 627 3.54 17.54 25.06
CA PRO A 627 3.83 17.40 26.49
C PRO A 627 3.58 18.70 27.26
N GLY A 628 2.77 18.64 28.32
CA GLY A 628 2.47 19.79 29.19
C GLY A 628 1.40 20.75 28.67
N ALA A 629 0.71 20.45 27.55
CA ALA A 629 -0.57 21.09 27.27
C ALA A 629 -1.57 20.55 28.31
N ALA A 630 -2.03 21.39 29.24
CA ALA A 630 -3.06 20.99 30.19
C ALA A 630 -4.26 20.43 29.40
N ALA A 631 -4.66 19.18 29.66
CA ALA A 631 -5.91 18.66 29.11
C ALA A 631 -7.02 19.58 29.65
N ARG A 632 -7.78 20.25 28.78
CA ARG A 632 -9.09 20.73 29.24
C ARG A 632 -9.93 19.46 29.42
N PRO A 633 -10.66 19.30 30.53
CA PRO A 633 -11.66 18.25 30.59
C PRO A 633 -12.57 18.39 29.36
N ALA A 634 -12.91 17.28 28.73
CA ALA A 634 -13.93 17.27 27.69
C ALA A 634 -15.23 17.78 28.34
N ASP A 635 -15.75 18.89 27.83
CA ASP A 635 -17.11 19.35 28.13
C ASP A 635 -18.09 18.71 27.15
#